data_AF-A0AAU8V0W3-F1
#
_entry.id   AF-A0AAU8V0W3-F1
#
_cell.length_a   1.000
_cell.length_b   1.000
_cell.length_c   1.000
_cell.angle_alpha   90.00
_cell.angle_beta   90.00
_cell.angle_gamma   90.00
#
_symmetry.space_group_name_H-M   'P 1'
#
loop_
_entity.id
_entity.type
_entity.pdbx_description
1 polymer ?
#
loop_
_entity_poly.entity_id
_entity_poly.type
_entity_poly.pdbx_seq_one_letter_code
_entity_poly.pdbx_strand_id
1 'polypeptide(L)' 'MEFSNKELIYLGVLPVFLILGLVLFLYSCWLIYREKNENNKLMLFIISILIPIAGPIFSIYTLKKIKHL' A
#
# COMPACT_ATOMS: atom_id res chain seq x y z
N MET A 1 6.52 28.92 -3.61
CA MET A 1 7.30 27.69 -3.32
C MET A 1 7.31 26.91 -4.62
N GLU A 2 8.40 26.95 -5.38
CA GLU A 2 8.55 26.09 -6.56
C GLU A 2 8.72 24.67 -6.05
N PHE A 3 7.64 23.89 -6.05
CA PHE A 3 7.74 22.47 -5.79
C PHE A 3 8.63 21.86 -6.86
N SER A 4 9.75 21.27 -6.46
CA SER A 4 10.56 20.48 -7.37
C SER A 4 9.66 19.40 -7.98
N ASN A 5 9.75 19.13 -9.29
CA ASN A 5 8.93 18.11 -9.96
C ASN A 5 8.87 16.76 -9.19
N LYS A 6 9.92 16.43 -8.43
CA LYS A 6 9.99 15.24 -7.55
C LYS A 6 8.99 15.29 -6.39
N GLU A 7 8.78 16.45 -5.78
CA GLU A 7 7.82 16.65 -4.68
C GLU A 7 6.39 16.59 -5.18
N LEU A 8 6.10 17.15 -6.36
CA LEU A 8 4.79 17.06 -7.02
C LEU A 8 4.43 15.60 -7.36
N ILE A 9 5.38 14.83 -7.88
CA ILE A 9 5.20 13.39 -8.13
C ILE A 9 4.94 12.66 -6.82
N TYR A 10 5.67 12.97 -5.74
CA TYR A 10 5.42 12.36 -4.43
C TYR A 10 4.03 12.70 -3.89
N LEU A 11 3.61 13.96 -4.02
CA LEU A 11 2.31 14.45 -3.58
C LEU A 11 1.16 13.79 -4.33
N GLY A 12 1.36 13.37 -5.58
CA GLY A 12 0.37 12.61 -6.36
C GLY A 12 0.44 11.09 -6.14
N VAL A 13 1.64 10.52 -6.09
CA VAL A 13 1.84 9.07 -6.03
C VAL A 13 1.51 8.51 -4.64
N LEU A 14 1.87 9.21 -3.57
CA LEU A 14 1.60 8.78 -2.20
C LEU A 14 0.09 8.60 -1.90
N PRO A 15 -0.80 9.57 -2.17
CA PRO A 15 -2.22 9.39 -1.92
C PRO A 15 -2.84 8.31 -2.82
N VAL A 16 -2.37 8.14 -4.07
CA VAL A 16 -2.82 7.06 -4.94
C VAL A 16 -2.49 5.69 -4.34
N PHE A 17 -1.27 5.50 -3.83
CA PHE A 17 -0.89 4.27 -3.14
C PHE A 17 -1.70 4.03 -1.86
N LEU A 18 -1.98 5.08 -1.09
CA LEU A 18 -2.80 4.98 0.11
C LEU A 18 -4.24 4.57 -0.22
N ILE A 19 -4.84 5.18 -1.24
CA ILE A 19 -6.20 4.85 -1.70
C ILE A 19 -6.25 3.41 -2.22
N LEU A 20 -5.31 3.00 -3.07
CA LEU A 20 -5.24 1.63 -3.58
C LEU A 20 -5.04 0.60 -2.45
N GLY A 21 -4.16 0.91 -1.50
CA GLY A 21 -3.93 0.07 -0.32
C GLY A 21 -5.19 -0.09 0.53
N LEU A 22 -5.94 0.99 0.74
CA LEU A 22 -7.18 0.98 1.50
C LEU A 22 -8.29 0.18 0.78
N VAL A 23 -8.42 0.34 -0.55
CA VAL A 23 -9.38 -0.43 -1.35
C VAL A 23 -9.07 -1.93 -1.29
N LEU A 24 -7.80 -2.32 -1.43
CA LEU A 24 -7.36 -3.72 -1.32
C LEU A 24 -7.59 -4.30 0.07
N PHE A 25 -7.38 -3.49 1.11
CA PHE A 25 -7.64 -3.88 2.49
C PHE A 25 -9.13 -4.15 2.73
N LEU A 26 -10.00 -3.22 2.30
CA LEU A 26 -11.46 -3.39 2.41
C LEU A 26 -11.95 -4.61 1.63
N TYR A 27 -11.44 -4.83 0.42
CA TYR A 27 -11.77 -6.01 -0.38
C TYR A 27 -11.35 -7.30 0.31
N SER A 28 -10.17 -7.32 0.92
CA SER A 28 -9.68 -8.47 1.69
C SER A 28 -10.51 -8.69 2.95
N CYS A 29 -10.92 -7.65 3.67
CA CYS A 29 -11.85 -7.74 4.79
C CYS A 29 -13.20 -8.34 4.38
N TRP A 30 -13.73 -7.94 3.22
CA TRP A 30 -14.95 -8.53 2.66
C TRP A 30 -14.79 -10.02 2.36
N LEU A 31 -13.65 -10.43 1.79
CA LEU A 31 -13.33 -11.83 1.55
C LEU A 31 -13.24 -12.64 2.86
N ILE A 32 -12.55 -12.11 3.87
CA ILE A 32 -12.43 -12.73 5.20
C ILE A 32 -13.81 -12.92 5.85
N TYR A 33 -14.70 -11.93 5.72
CA TYR A 33 -16.05 -12.01 6.26
C TYR A 33 -16.88 -13.13 5.61
N ARG A 34 -16.69 -13.38 4.31
CA ARG A 34 -17.40 -14.43 3.57
C ARG A 34 -16.77 -15.82 3.71
N GLU A 35 -15.50 -15.89 4.06
CA GLU A 35 -14.77 -17.15 4.21
C GLU A 35 -15.31 -17.93 5.41
N LYS A 36 -15.51 -19.25 5.24
CA LYS A 36 -16.02 -20.14 6.29
C LYS A 36 -14.91 -20.94 6.96
N ASN A 37 -13.75 -21.05 6.30
CA ASN A 37 -12.59 -21.75 6.83
C ASN A 37 -11.71 -20.80 7.66
N GLU A 38 -11.57 -21.09 8.95
CA GLU A 38 -10.79 -20.27 9.90
C GLU A 38 -9.31 -20.17 9.53
N ASN A 39 -8.69 -21.23 8.98
CA ASN A 39 -7.30 -21.16 8.51
C ASN A 39 -7.15 -20.22 7.31
N ASN A 40 -8.11 -20.24 6.37
CA ASN A 40 -8.10 -19.32 5.24
C ASN A 40 -8.34 -17.88 5.69
N LYS A 41 -9.23 -17.64 6.66
CA LYS A 41 -9.43 -16.30 7.23
C LYS A 41 -8.13 -15.73 7.78
N LEU A 42 -7.40 -16.53 8.56
CA LEU A 42 -6.14 -16.12 9.17
C LEU A 42 -5.08 -15.79 8.11
N MET A 43 -4.95 -16.64 7.08
CA MET A 43 -4.06 -16.40 5.95
C MET A 43 -4.45 -15.13 5.16
N LEU A 44 -5.74 -14.95 4.84
CA LEU A 44 -6.25 -13.77 4.15
C LEU A 44 -6.05 -12.50 4.97
N PHE A 45 -6.19 -12.56 6.29
CA PHE A 45 -5.93 -11.44 7.19
C PHE A 45 -4.46 -11.01 7.16
N ILE A 46 -3.54 -11.97 7.21
CA ILE A 46 -2.09 -11.70 7.13
C ILE A 46 -1.75 -11.04 5.77
N ILE A 47 -2.29 -11.57 4.67
CA ILE A 47 -2.07 -11.01 3.32
C ILE A 47 -2.66 -9.60 3.21
N SER A 48 -3.86 -9.38 3.76
CA SER A 48 -4.55 -8.08 3.79
C SER A 48 -3.71 -6.98 4.45
N ILE A 49 -2.95 -7.32 5.50
CA ILE A 49 -2.07 -6.37 6.20
C ILE A 49 -0.77 -6.15 5.44
N LEU A 50 -0.19 -7.20 4.85
CA LEU A 50 1.10 -7.13 4.14
C LEU A 50 1.04 -6.27 2.86
N ILE A 51 -0.03 -6.39 2.08
CA ILE A 51 -0.22 -5.67 0.80
C ILE A 51 -0.14 -4.13 0.95
N PRO A 52 -0.91 -3.49 1.85
CA PRO A 52 -0.88 -2.04 2.01
C PRO A 52 0.43 -1.51 2.61
N ILE A 53 1.26 -2.35 3.23
CA ILE A 53 2.57 -1.97 3.79
C ILE A 53 3.66 -2.03 2.70
N ALA A 54 3.58 -2.97 1.76
CA ALA A 54 4.58 -3.13 0.71
C ALA A 54 4.70 -1.91 -0.23
N GLY A 55 3.57 -1.29 -0.60
CA GLY A 55 3.55 -0.12 -1.49
C GLY A 55 4.30 1.10 -0.92
N PRO A 56 3.97 1.57 0.30
CA PRO A 56 4.69 2.64 0.98
C PRO A 56 6.18 2.36 1.17
N ILE A 57 6.55 1.13 1.57
CA ILE A 57 7.96 0.74 1.74
C ILE A 57 8.72 0.85 0.41
N PHE A 58 8.13 0.34 -0.68
CA PHE A 58 8.75 0.40 -2.01
C PHE A 58 8.91 1.85 -2.49
N SER A 59 7.90 2.69 -2.29
CA SER A 59 7.95 4.12 -2.65
C SER A 59 9.12 4.83 -1.93
N ILE A 60 9.24 4.64 -0.61
CA ILE A 60 10.32 5.22 0.20
C ILE A 60 11.69 4.69 -0.24
N TYR A 61 11.83 3.39 -0.51
CA TYR A 61 13.10 2.78 -0.89
C TYR A 61 13.61 3.31 -2.24
N THR A 62 12.70 3.44 -3.22
CA THR A 62 13.01 3.96 -4.55
C THR A 62 13.44 5.44 -4.47
N LEU A 63 12.76 6.25 -3.66
CA LEU A 63 13.13 7.64 -3.39
C LEU A 63 14.51 7.76 -2.73
N LYS A 64 14.80 6.92 -1.73
CA LYS A 64 16.09 6.95 -1.03
C LYS A 64 17.24 6.59 -1.96
N LYS A 65 17.02 5.69 -2.93
CA LYS A 65 17.99 5.32 -3.96
C LYS A 65 18.24 6.47 -4.96
N ILE A 66 17.20 7.19 -5.36
CA ILE A 66 17.31 8.36 -6.27
C ILE A 66 18.01 9.55 -5.60
N LYS A 67 17.96 9.66 -4.27
CA LYS A 67 18.61 10.76 -3.53
C LYS A 67 20.11 10.52 -3.28
N HIS A 68 20.59 9.30 -3.45
CA HIS A 68 21.99 8.88 -3.25
C HIS A 68 22.76 8.63 -4.55
N LEU A 69 22.15 8.91 -5.70
CA LEU A 69 22.72 8.77 -7.05
C LEU A 69 22.80 10.16 -7.69
#